data_AF-A0AAV5ZZS4-F1
#
_entry.id   AF-A0AAV5ZZS4-F1
#
_cell.length_a   1.000
_cell.length_b   1.000
_cell.length_c   1.000
_cell.angle_alpha   90.00
_cell.angle_beta   90.00
_cell.angle_gamma   90.00
#
_symmetry.space_group_name_H-M   'P 1'
#
loop_
_entity.id
_entity.type
_entity.pdbx_description
1 polymer ?
#
loop_
_entity_poly.entity_id
_entity_poly.type
_entity_poly.pdbx_seq_one_letter_code
_entity_poly.pdbx_strand_id
1 'polypeptide(L)'
;MADDEFRQQALKHVDALYNLAVYLTRNGSEAEDLVQETYARALRFSHRFEPGTYMRAWMFQILRNTFLTFYRLREREPALSEAGVPDGEAPMFHHAP
;
A
#
# COMPACT_ATOMS: atom_id res chain seq x y z
N MET A 1 10.70 2.48 -17.07
CA MET A 1 10.63 3.81 -16.42
C MET A 1 11.86 3.96 -15.55
N ALA A 2 12.55 5.09 -15.61
CA ALA A 2 13.53 5.41 -14.59
C ALA A 2 12.80 5.45 -13.25
N ASP A 3 13.34 4.78 -12.24
CA ASP A 3 12.75 4.63 -10.89
C ASP A 3 12.25 5.98 -10.30
N ASP A 4 12.85 7.09 -10.74
CA ASP A 4 12.48 8.45 -10.37
C ASP A 4 11.09 8.90 -10.87
N GLU A 5 10.69 8.57 -12.10
CA GLU A 5 9.38 8.98 -12.64
C GLU A 5 8.24 8.31 -11.88
N PHE A 6 8.40 7.01 -11.59
CA PHE A 6 7.46 6.24 -10.78
C PHE A 6 7.31 6.87 -9.39
N ARG A 7 8.44 7.19 -8.72
CA ARG A 7 8.44 7.83 -7.40
C ARG A 7 7.68 9.15 -7.42
N GLN A 8 7.96 10.01 -8.40
CA GLN A 8 7.27 11.29 -8.53
C GLN A 8 5.76 11.13 -8.76
N GLN A 9 5.34 10.16 -9.58
CA GLN A 9 3.92 9.86 -9.78
C GLN A 9 3.25 9.33 -8.51
N ALA A 10 3.92 8.42 -7.79
CA ALA A 10 3.41 7.86 -6.54
C ALA A 10 3.28 8.93 -5.44
N LEU A 11 4.24 9.85 -5.33
CA LEU A 11 4.24 10.91 -4.30
C LEU A 11 3.09 11.91 -4.46
N LYS A 12 2.53 12.09 -5.66
CA LYS A 12 1.33 12.92 -5.88
C LYS A 12 0.08 12.42 -5.15
N HIS A 13 0.13 11.22 -4.57
CA HIS A 13 -1.00 10.58 -3.92
C HIS A 13 -0.84 10.43 -2.40
N VAL A 14 0.22 10.97 -1.78
CA VAL A 14 0.49 10.82 -0.34
C VAL A 14 -0.71 11.27 0.50
N ASP A 15 -1.20 12.50 0.31
CA ASP A 15 -2.31 13.04 1.11
C ASP A 15 -3.60 12.21 0.95
N ALA A 16 -3.87 11.75 -0.27
CA ALA A 16 -5.07 10.95 -0.55
C ALA A 16 -4.98 9.55 0.10
N LEU A 17 -3.80 8.95 0.11
CA LEU A 17 -3.54 7.66 0.78
C LEU A 17 -3.59 7.83 2.29
N TYR A 18 -2.99 8.89 2.83
CA TYR A 18 -3.02 9.21 4.26
C TYR A 18 -4.45 9.42 4.77
N ASN A 19 -5.28 10.18 4.05
CA ASN A 19 -6.67 10.39 4.42
C ASN A 19 -7.46 9.07 4.46
N LEU A 20 -7.22 8.15 3.51
CA LEU A 20 -7.83 6.82 3.55
C LEU A 20 -7.28 5.99 4.72
N ALA A 21 -5.97 6.04 4.99
CA ALA A 21 -5.36 5.33 6.09
C ALA A 21 -5.93 5.79 7.44
N VAL A 22 -6.09 7.10 7.67
CA VAL A 22 -6.73 7.65 8.87
C VAL A 22 -8.18 7.17 9.00
N TYR A 23 -8.93 7.14 7.90
CA TYR A 23 -10.30 6.62 7.90
C TYR A 23 -10.37 5.13 8.29
N LEU A 24 -9.44 4.31 7.79
CA LEU A 24 -9.42 2.87 8.04
C LEU A 24 -8.95 2.52 9.47
N THR A 25 -7.90 3.17 9.94
CA THR A 25 -7.25 2.88 11.22
C THR A 25 -7.90 3.60 12.41
N ARG A 26 -8.53 4.76 12.16
CA ARG A 26 -9.01 5.69 13.18
C ARG A 26 -7.90 6.13 14.16
N ASN A 27 -6.64 6.04 13.74
CA ASN A 27 -5.46 6.39 14.52
C ASN A 27 -4.41 7.02 13.60
N GLY A 28 -3.96 8.24 13.92
CA GLY A 28 -2.98 8.97 13.10
C GLY A 28 -1.64 8.24 12.98
N SER A 29 -1.11 7.71 14.07
CA SER A 29 0.18 7.00 14.08
C SER A 29 0.12 5.73 13.24
N GLU A 30 -0.94 4.93 13.40
CA GLU A 30 -1.09 3.70 12.62
C GLU A 30 -1.37 4.00 11.14
N ALA A 31 -2.00 5.13 10.84
CA ALA A 31 -2.17 5.60 9.47
C ALA A 31 -0.84 5.97 8.81
N GLU A 32 0.06 6.65 9.53
CA GLU A 32 1.42 6.96 9.05
C GLU A 32 2.19 5.68 8.74
N ASP A 33 2.17 4.70 9.63
CA ASP A 33 2.83 3.41 9.42
C ASP A 33 2.27 2.66 8.21
N LEU A 34 0.95 2.63 8.06
CA LEU A 34 0.28 2.00 6.93
C LEU A 34 0.67 2.65 5.59
N VAL A 35 0.77 3.99 5.55
CA VAL A 35 1.20 4.72 4.36
C VAL A 35 2.67 4.41 4.05
N GLN A 36 3.55 4.43 5.05
CA GLN A 36 4.97 4.10 4.86
C GLN A 36 5.16 2.70 4.28
N GLU A 37 4.50 1.70 4.86
CA GLU A 37 4.55 0.32 4.38
C GLU A 37 3.97 0.18 2.96
N THR A 38 2.92 0.94 2.64
CA THR A 38 2.35 1.02 1.29
C THR A 38 3.39 1.48 0.27
N TYR A 39 4.14 2.55 0.57
CA TYR A 39 5.18 3.06 -0.31
C TYR A 39 6.38 2.11 -0.40
N ALA A 40 6.79 1.47 0.71
CA ALA A 40 7.85 0.47 0.70
C ALA A 40 7.50 -0.71 -0.24
N ARG A 41 6.26 -1.20 -0.17
CA ARG A 41 5.74 -2.23 -1.08
C ARG A 41 5.65 -1.75 -2.51
N ALA A 42 5.14 -0.54 -2.74
CA ALA A 42 5.04 0.04 -4.07
C ALA A 42 6.43 0.12 -4.73
N LEU A 43 7.46 0.56 -4.01
CA LEU A 43 8.83 0.60 -4.52
C LEU A 43 9.37 -0.80 -4.82
N ARG A 44 9.11 -1.78 -3.95
CA ARG A 44 9.53 -3.17 -4.16
C ARG A 44 8.87 -3.81 -5.37
N PHE A 45 7.60 -3.52 -5.60
CA PHE A 45 6.80 -4.06 -6.72
C PHE A 45 6.71 -3.10 -7.91
N SER A 46 7.51 -2.05 -7.96
CA SER A 46 7.50 -1.05 -9.04
C SER A 46 7.75 -1.67 -10.41
N HIS A 47 8.54 -2.75 -10.47
CA HIS A 47 8.77 -3.54 -11.68
C HIS A 47 7.52 -4.21 -12.27
N ARG A 48 6.45 -4.37 -11.46
CA ARG A 48 5.16 -4.93 -11.90
C ARG A 48 4.17 -3.85 -12.31
N PHE A 49 4.50 -2.58 -12.10
CA PHE A 49 3.66 -1.47 -12.54
C PHE A 49 3.78 -1.34 -14.06
N GLU A 50 2.65 -1.47 -14.74
CA GLU A 50 2.58 -1.27 -16.18
C GLU A 50 2.35 0.21 -16.50
N PRO A 51 3.28 0.90 -17.19
CA PRO A 51 3.12 2.29 -17.57
C PRO A 51 1.86 2.48 -18.43
N GLY A 52 1.07 3.52 -18.14
CA GLY A 52 -0.23 3.73 -18.79
C GLY A 52 -1.43 3.22 -17.97
N THR A 53 -1.19 2.48 -16.88
CA THR A 53 -2.22 2.18 -15.88
C THR A 53 -2.39 3.32 -14.86
N TYR A 54 -3.50 3.29 -14.11
CA TYR A 54 -3.81 4.32 -13.12
C TYR A 54 -2.99 4.13 -11.83
N MET A 55 -1.86 4.83 -11.72
CA MET A 55 -0.99 4.88 -10.52
C MET A 55 -1.78 4.99 -9.21
N ARG A 56 -2.76 5.90 -9.16
CA ARG A 56 -3.63 6.09 -8.01
C ARG A 56 -4.36 4.80 -7.60
N ALA A 57 -4.99 4.10 -8.56
CA ALA A 57 -5.74 2.89 -8.25
C ALA A 57 -4.84 1.79 -7.70
N TRP A 58 -3.64 1.65 -8.28
CA TRP A 58 -2.66 0.68 -7.83
C TRP A 58 -2.13 0.96 -6.41
N MET A 59 -1.80 2.22 -6.10
CA MET A 59 -1.40 2.63 -4.75
C MET A 59 -2.49 2.36 -3.72
N PHE A 60 -3.75 2.69 -4.04
CA PHE A 60 -4.90 2.44 -3.16
C PHE A 60 -5.14 0.94 -2.93
N GLN A 61 -4.87 0.09 -3.91
CA GLN A 61 -4.96 -1.35 -3.76
C GLN A 61 -3.90 -1.89 -2.80
N ILE A 62 -2.65 -1.45 -2.96
CA ILE A 62 -1.56 -1.82 -2.04
C ILE A 62 -1.91 -1.41 -0.61
N LEU A 63 -2.43 -0.19 -0.41
CA LEU A 63 -2.86 0.28 0.91
C LEU A 63 -3.95 -0.60 1.52
N ARG A 64 -5.00 -0.92 0.76
CA ARG A 64 -6.11 -1.77 1.24
C ARG A 64 -5.65 -3.18 1.56
N ASN A 65 -4.79 -3.78 0.72
CA ASN A 65 -4.24 -5.10 0.98
C ASN A 65 -3.37 -5.10 2.24
N THR A 66 -2.52 -4.09 2.38
CA THR A 66 -1.66 -3.91 3.56
C THR A 66 -2.51 -3.77 4.82
N PHE A 67 -3.54 -2.93 4.80
CA PHE A 67 -4.48 -2.77 5.91
C PHE A 67 -5.18 -4.08 6.28
N LEU A 68 -5.75 -4.79 5.29
CA LEU A 68 -6.49 -6.03 5.52
C LEU A 68 -5.59 -7.12 6.11
N THR A 69 -4.32 -7.21 5.69
CA THR A 69 -3.40 -8.22 6.23
C THR A 69 -2.86 -7.84 7.61
N PHE A 70 -2.51 -6.57 7.87
CA PHE A 70 -2.03 -6.12 9.19
C PHE A 70 -3.12 -6.15 10.27
N TYR A 71 -4.33 -5.67 9.97
CA TYR A 71 -5.37 -5.54 11.00
C TYR A 71 -6.13 -6.84 11.29
N ARG A 72 -6.31 -7.73 10.30
CA ARG A 72 -6.89 -9.05 10.55
C ARG A 72 -5.98 -9.95 11.39
N LEU A 73 -4.65 -9.77 11.32
CA LEU A 73 -3.70 -10.47 12.17
C LEU A 73 -3.75 -9.95 13.62
N ARG A 74 -3.80 -8.63 13.81
CA ARG A 74 -3.86 -8.00 15.14
C ARG A 74 -5.11 -8.38 15.95
N GLU A 75 -6.27 -8.57 15.29
CA GLU A 75 -7.47 -9.06 15.97
C GLU A 75 -7.40 -10.55 16.35
N ARG A 76 -6.54 -11.33 15.69
CA ARG A 76 -6.45 -12.79 15.90
C ARG A 76 -5.34 -13.20 16.85
N GLU A 77 -4.17 -12.55 16.81
CA GLU A 77 -3.04 -12.89 17.68
C GLU A 77 -2.16 -11.64 17.96
N PRO A 78 -2.17 -11.07 19.19
CA PRO A 78 -1.37 -9.90 19.53
C PRO A 78 0.16 -10.14 19.45
N ALA A 79 0.60 -11.42 19.50
CA ALA A 79 2.01 -11.80 19.51
C ALA A 79 2.70 -11.83 18.12
N LEU A 80 1.95 -11.75 17.02
CA LEU A 80 2.49 -11.83 15.65
C LEU A 80 2.78 -10.47 14.99
N SER A 81 2.53 -9.36 15.68
CA SER A 81 2.66 -8.00 15.12
C SER A 81 4.09 -7.64 14.67
N GLU A 82 5.11 -8.43 15.03
CA GLU A 82 6.51 -8.22 14.60
C GLU A 82 6.87 -8.91 13.27
N ALA A 83 6.05 -9.86 12.80
CA ALA A 83 6.24 -10.48 11.50
C ALA A 83 5.50 -9.65 10.44
N GLY A 84 6.21 -8.75 9.77
CA GLY A 84 5.68 -7.93 8.68
C GLY A 84 4.87 -8.74 7.66
N VAL A 85 3.94 -8.08 6.95
CA VAL A 85 2.98 -8.77 6.07
C VAL A 85 3.70 -9.65 5.02
N PRO A 86 3.32 -10.94 4.89
CA PRO A 86 4.00 -11.88 4.01
C PRO A 86 4.03 -11.38 2.56
N ASP A 87 5.17 -11.59 1.92
CA ASP A 87 5.58 -11.05 0.61
C ASP A 87 4.74 -11.53 -0.60
N GLY A 88 3.72 -12.36 -0.36
CA GLY A 88 3.15 -13.29 -1.33
C GLY A 88 2.11 -12.76 -2.31
N GLU A 89 1.57 -11.55 -2.17
CA GLU A 89 0.55 -11.05 -3.10
C GLU A 89 0.84 -9.64 -3.58
N ALA A 90 1.48 -9.56 -4.75
CA ALA A 90 1.34 -8.37 -5.57
C ALA A 90 -0.11 -8.27 -6.09
N PRO A 91 -0.63 -7.05 -6.35
CA PRO A 91 -1.96 -6.90 -6.91
C PRO A 91 -2.06 -7.64 -8.26
N MET A 92 -2.99 -8.60 -8.36
CA MET A 92 -3.40 -9.16 -9.65
C MET A 92 -4.05 -8.03 -10.46
N PHE A 93 -3.33 -7.49 -11.43
CA PHE A 93 -3.98 -6.79 -12.52
C PHE A 93 -4.64 -7.83 -13.43
N HIS A 94 -5.94 -8.03 -13.30
CA HIS A 94 -6.77 -8.36 -14.45
C HIS A 94 -7.46 -7.05 -14.83
N HIS A 95 -6.97 -6.42 -15.90
CA HIS A 95 -7.54 -5.27 -16.60
C HIS A 95 -8.73 -4.57 -15.89
N ALA A 96 -8.48 -3.42 -15.26
CA ALA A 96 -9.57 -2.53 -14.89
C ALA A 96 -10.13 -1.88 -16.17
N PRO A 97 -11.46 -1.87 -16.39
CA PRO A 97 -12.08 -1.27 -17.58
C PRO A 97 -11.96 0.26 -17.62
#